data_AF-A0A1G1VSL6-F1
#
_entry.id   AF-A0A1G1VSL6-F1
#
_cell.length_a   1.000
_cell.length_b   1.000
_cell.length_c   1.000
_cell.angle_alpha   90.00
_cell.angle_beta   90.00
_cell.angle_gamma   90.00
#
_symmetry.space_group_name_H-M   'P 1'
#
loop_
_entity.id
_entity.type
_entity.pdbx_description
1 polymer ?
#
loop_
_entity_poly.entity_id
_entity_poly.type
_entity_poly.pdbx_seq_one_letter_code
_entity_poly.pdbx_strand_id
1 'polypeptide(L)'
;MEAKPKNKSAPLFEKAVVAWMKYDPFVALAVQNDNLVRRDIMLNLLGAEVASRHFGAFPPRRPGDGPIYPETVRNEILAALHDPNKRTRLIAKLIFWATDPRINNRNDKSHLTRMQITSDLLGPIWFNATLKQEETIILGLKFLLAGKPTAGGSRGEQSYIVRKNLLMKVIDLLIQNQKFIINKTIKETEEKMRVHLLRQIQQLQGEKHTTPVFDSETRLKTHKLVKEKFPLRRDIVKQLEEIVAFFVACNSPYLRAIAKDGLAKLKEIRHPFTLTAKD
;
A
#
# COMPACT_ATOMS: atom_id res chain seq x y z
N MET A 1 -23.52 12.34 44.10
CA MET A 1 -22.35 13.15 43.67
C MET A 1 -21.15 12.22 43.64
N GLU A 2 -20.83 11.66 42.47
CA GLU A 2 -19.64 10.81 42.32
C GLU A 2 -18.41 11.68 42.08
N ALA A 3 -17.35 11.41 42.85
CA ALA A 3 -16.12 12.18 42.86
C ALA A 3 -15.38 12.08 41.52
N LYS A 4 -15.02 13.24 40.94
CA LYS A 4 -14.13 13.31 39.77
C LYS A 4 -12.76 12.71 40.11
N PRO A 5 -12.20 11.80 39.29
CA PRO A 5 -10.86 11.27 39.55
C PRO A 5 -9.80 12.36 39.35
N LYS A 6 -8.87 12.42 40.31
CA LYS A 6 -7.72 13.35 40.34
C LYS A 6 -6.89 13.25 39.05
N ASN A 7 -6.51 14.41 38.52
CA ASN A 7 -5.57 14.58 37.41
C ASN A 7 -4.25 13.84 37.69
N LYS A 8 -4.10 12.61 37.17
CA LYS A 8 -2.80 11.94 37.09
C LYS A 8 -2.00 12.66 36.01
N SER A 9 -0.84 13.22 36.38
CA SER A 9 0.07 13.84 35.42
C SER A 9 0.42 12.84 34.31
N ALA A 10 0.26 13.26 33.05
CA ALA A 10 0.56 12.44 31.88
C ALA A 10 1.97 11.79 31.97
N PRO A 11 2.13 10.51 31.62
CA PRO A 11 3.44 9.83 31.60
C PRO A 11 4.46 10.58 30.75
N LEU A 12 5.75 10.52 31.10
CA LEU A 12 6.84 11.17 30.36
C LEU A 12 6.82 10.84 28.86
N PHE A 13 6.47 9.59 28.51
CA PHE A 13 6.32 9.14 27.14
C PHE A 13 5.20 9.85 26.38
N GLU A 14 4.05 10.10 27.01
CA GLU A 14 2.93 10.86 26.42
C GLU A 14 3.37 12.29 26.10
N LYS A 15 4.07 12.94 27.04
CA LYS A 15 4.61 14.29 26.84
C LYS A 15 5.64 14.34 25.71
N ALA A 16 6.51 13.34 25.61
CA ALA A 16 7.52 13.26 24.55
C ALA A 16 6.89 13.09 23.16
N VAL A 17 5.88 12.22 23.02
CA VAL A 17 5.17 12.02 21.74
C VAL A 17 4.35 13.25 21.34
N VAL A 18 3.73 13.95 22.30
CA VAL A 18 3.03 15.21 22.05
C VAL A 18 3.99 16.32 21.63
N ALA A 19 5.13 16.43 22.31
CA ALA A 19 6.18 17.37 21.93
C ALA A 19 6.74 17.05 20.54
N TRP A 20 6.97 15.77 20.24
CA TRP A 20 7.40 15.31 18.93
C TRP A 20 6.37 15.67 17.84
N MET A 21 5.08 15.39 18.03
CA MET A 21 4.04 15.75 17.05
C MET A 21 3.86 17.26 16.84
N LYS A 22 4.22 18.08 17.84
CA LYS A 22 4.04 19.53 17.79
C LYS A 22 5.28 20.27 17.26
N TYR A 23 6.48 19.73 17.52
CA TYR A 23 7.74 20.45 17.31
C TYR A 23 8.69 19.74 16.34
N ASP A 24 8.42 18.50 15.92
CA ASP A 24 9.22 17.84 14.90
C ASP A 24 8.93 18.45 13.51
N PRO A 25 9.94 19.02 12.82
CA PRO A 25 9.75 19.68 11.53
C PRO A 25 9.24 18.75 10.43
N PHE A 26 9.59 17.46 10.47
CA PHE A 26 9.13 16.48 9.48
C PHE A 26 7.68 16.09 9.72
N VAL A 27 7.26 15.94 10.98
CA VAL A 27 5.85 15.71 11.31
C VAL A 27 5.01 16.95 10.96
N ALA A 28 5.51 18.15 11.25
CA ALA A 28 4.84 19.39 10.89
C ALA A 28 4.69 19.55 9.37
N LEU A 29 5.69 19.17 8.58
CA LEU A 29 5.64 19.19 7.11
C LEU A 29 4.71 18.11 6.53
N ALA A 30 4.76 16.89 7.08
CA ALA A 30 3.99 15.75 6.58
C ALA A 30 2.50 15.82 6.95
N VAL A 31 2.19 16.35 8.13
CA VAL A 31 0.84 16.40 8.70
C VAL A 31 0.20 17.77 8.52
N GLN A 32 1.00 18.81 8.24
CA GLN A 32 0.56 20.21 8.26
C GLN A 32 -0.15 20.55 9.58
N ASN A 33 -0.99 21.59 9.60
CA ASN A 33 -1.83 21.93 10.76
C ASN A 33 -3.15 21.13 10.80
N ASP A 34 -3.20 19.96 10.16
CA ASP A 34 -4.40 19.12 10.18
C ASP A 34 -4.53 18.38 11.53
N ASN A 35 -5.38 18.92 12.38
CA ASN A 35 -5.68 18.35 13.70
C ASN A 35 -6.30 16.95 13.62
N LEU A 36 -6.93 16.56 12.51
CA LEU A 36 -7.50 15.22 12.34
C LEU A 36 -6.38 14.19 12.15
N VAL A 37 -5.40 14.49 11.31
CA VAL A 37 -4.26 13.59 11.06
C VAL A 37 -3.36 13.49 12.29
N ARG A 38 -3.11 14.60 13.01
CA ARG A 38 -2.39 14.57 14.30
C ARG A 38 -3.13 13.74 15.35
N ARG A 39 -4.46 13.89 15.42
CA ARG A 39 -5.31 13.09 16.30
C ARG A 39 -5.25 11.61 15.95
N ASP A 40 -5.26 11.26 14.66
CA ASP A 40 -5.25 9.87 14.20
C ASP A 40 -3.88 9.20 14.44
N ILE A 41 -2.78 9.95 14.31
CA ILE A 41 -1.43 9.52 14.73
C ILE A 41 -1.40 9.27 16.24
N MET A 42 -1.92 10.22 17.04
CA MET A 42 -1.95 10.11 18.49
C MET A 42 -2.84 8.95 18.97
N LEU A 43 -3.98 8.73 18.30
CA LEU A 43 -4.86 7.58 18.51
C LEU A 43 -4.11 6.27 18.31
N ASN A 44 -3.33 6.16 17.24
CA ASN A 44 -2.60 4.95 16.89
C ASN A 44 -1.39 4.68 17.80
N LEU A 45 -0.70 5.72 18.27
CA LEU A 45 0.52 5.60 19.07
C LEU A 45 0.23 5.48 20.58
N LEU A 46 -0.75 6.22 21.09
CA LEU A 46 -0.98 6.40 22.53
C LEU A 46 -2.36 5.93 22.98
N GLY A 47 -3.23 5.56 22.04
CA GLY A 47 -4.57 5.07 22.32
C GLY A 47 -5.61 6.18 22.46
N ALA A 48 -6.87 5.75 22.45
CA ALA A 48 -8.03 6.63 22.35
C ALA A 48 -8.22 7.57 23.54
N GLU A 49 -7.85 7.12 24.75
CA GLU A 49 -7.99 7.92 25.97
C GLU A 49 -7.07 9.15 25.96
N VAL A 50 -5.84 8.96 25.48
CA VAL A 50 -4.81 10.01 25.40
C VAL A 50 -5.13 10.98 24.25
N ALA A 51 -5.51 10.46 23.07
CA ALA A 51 -5.91 11.27 21.93
C ALA A 51 -7.16 12.12 22.22
N SER A 52 -8.14 11.56 22.95
CA SER A 52 -9.35 12.30 23.35
C SER A 52 -9.05 13.44 24.32
N ARG A 53 -8.04 13.28 25.19
CA ARG A 53 -7.59 14.34 26.11
C ARG A 53 -6.99 15.54 25.38
N HIS A 54 -6.34 15.33 24.23
CA HIS A 54 -5.62 16.39 23.51
C HIS A 54 -6.41 16.99 22.33
N PHE A 55 -7.26 16.22 21.65
CA PHE A 55 -7.95 16.65 20.44
C PHE A 55 -9.48 16.60 20.54
N GLY A 56 -10.03 16.30 21.73
CA GLY A 56 -11.46 16.16 21.97
C GLY A 56 -12.00 14.77 21.63
N ALA A 57 -13.25 14.51 22.04
CA ALA A 57 -13.89 13.22 21.84
C ALA A 57 -14.06 12.89 20.35
N PHE A 58 -13.72 11.66 19.95
CA PHE A 58 -14.09 11.11 18.65
C PHE A 58 -15.61 11.31 18.44
N PRO A 59 -16.09 11.71 17.25
CA PRO A 59 -17.50 11.49 16.94
C PRO A 59 -17.74 9.98 17.08
N PRO A 60 -18.53 9.52 18.06
CA PRO A 60 -18.85 8.12 18.13
C PRO A 60 -19.62 7.76 16.86
N ARG A 61 -19.29 6.63 16.23
CA ARG A 61 -20.28 5.94 15.39
C ARG A 61 -21.55 5.82 16.22
N ARG A 62 -22.69 6.22 15.64
CA ARG A 62 -23.95 6.21 16.38
C ARG A 62 -24.19 4.78 16.85
N PRO A 63 -24.63 4.57 18.11
CA PRO A 63 -25.08 3.25 18.54
C PRO A 63 -26.20 2.81 17.58
N GLY A 64 -25.88 1.88 16.66
CA GLY A 64 -26.73 1.51 15.52
C GLY A 64 -25.94 1.23 14.23
N ASP A 65 -24.74 1.80 14.05
CA ASP A 65 -23.85 1.44 12.95
C ASP A 65 -23.22 0.07 13.26
N GLY A 66 -23.83 -1.00 12.73
CA GLY A 66 -23.40 -2.37 12.95
C GLY A 66 -21.93 -2.67 12.56
N PRO A 67 -21.41 -3.85 12.92
CA PRO A 67 -20.09 -4.28 12.48
C PRO A 67 -19.99 -4.28 10.95
N ILE A 68 -18.81 -3.92 10.45
CA ILE A 68 -18.48 -3.98 9.02
C ILE A 68 -18.05 -5.39 8.71
N TYR A 69 -18.64 -5.98 7.68
CA TYR A 69 -18.29 -7.32 7.22
C TYR A 69 -17.50 -7.26 5.90
N PRO A 70 -16.75 -8.32 5.55
CA PRO A 70 -16.05 -8.41 4.27
C PRO A 70 -16.97 -8.15 3.06
N GLU A 71 -18.22 -8.61 3.10
CA GLU A 71 -19.21 -8.40 2.05
C GLU A 71 -19.56 -6.91 1.87
N THR A 72 -19.70 -6.17 2.98
CA THR A 72 -19.94 -4.72 2.95
C THR A 72 -18.80 -4.00 2.25
N VAL A 73 -17.55 -4.40 2.52
CA VAL A 73 -16.36 -3.85 1.87
C VAL A 73 -16.41 -4.09 0.36
N ARG A 74 -16.69 -5.32 -0.07
CA ARG A 74 -16.78 -5.68 -1.50
C ARG A 74 -17.85 -4.87 -2.23
N ASN A 75 -19.03 -4.73 -1.65
CA ASN A 75 -20.13 -4.00 -2.26
C ASN A 75 -19.80 -2.50 -2.45
N GLU A 76 -19.18 -1.88 -1.45
CA GLU A 76 -18.72 -0.49 -1.52
C GLU A 76 -17.66 -0.29 -2.62
N ILE A 77 -16.78 -1.27 -2.82
CA ILE A 77 -15.77 -1.24 -3.87
C ILE A 77 -16.41 -1.33 -5.25
N LEU A 78 -17.29 -2.30 -5.46
CA LEU A 78 -17.98 -2.46 -6.73
C LEU A 78 -18.74 -1.17 -7.12
N ALA A 79 -19.35 -0.49 -6.16
CA ALA A 79 -20.08 0.75 -6.39
C ALA A 79 -19.20 1.96 -6.74
N ALA A 80 -17.93 1.96 -6.34
CA ALA A 80 -17.02 3.11 -6.49
C ALA A 80 -15.84 2.87 -7.44
N LEU A 81 -15.63 1.64 -7.94
CA LEU A 81 -14.42 1.24 -8.66
C LEU A 81 -14.16 2.11 -9.90
N HIS A 82 -15.21 2.40 -10.66
CA HIS A 82 -15.14 3.10 -11.94
C HIS A 82 -15.21 4.63 -11.83
N ASP A 83 -15.58 5.17 -10.67
CA ASP A 83 -15.70 6.62 -10.45
C ASP A 83 -14.52 7.13 -9.62
N PRO A 84 -13.61 7.93 -10.21
CA PRO A 84 -12.43 8.42 -9.50
C PRO A 84 -12.73 9.21 -8.23
N ASN A 85 -13.82 10.00 -8.20
CA ASN A 85 -14.18 10.82 -7.06
C ASN A 85 -14.74 9.96 -5.92
N LYS A 86 -15.61 8.99 -6.25
CA LYS A 86 -16.09 8.01 -5.27
C LYS A 86 -14.94 7.14 -4.76
N ARG A 87 -14.01 6.75 -5.62
CA ARG A 87 -12.83 5.95 -5.24
C ARG A 87 -11.93 6.67 -4.24
N THR A 88 -11.71 7.99 -4.39
CA THR A 88 -10.95 8.77 -3.39
C THR A 88 -11.60 8.71 -2.00
N ARG A 89 -12.92 8.93 -1.94
CA ARG A 89 -13.67 8.84 -0.67
C ARG A 89 -13.65 7.43 -0.10
N LEU A 90 -13.79 6.43 -0.96
CA LEU A 90 -13.72 5.02 -0.58
C LEU A 90 -12.35 4.66 0.00
N ILE A 91 -11.24 5.07 -0.63
CA ILE A 91 -9.88 4.80 -0.12
C ILE A 91 -9.73 5.33 1.31
N ALA A 92 -10.09 6.59 1.56
CA ALA A 92 -10.02 7.17 2.90
C ALA A 92 -10.90 6.39 3.90
N LYS A 93 -12.13 6.03 3.50
CA LYS A 93 -13.08 5.24 4.30
C LYS A 93 -12.51 3.87 4.64
N LEU A 94 -11.92 3.17 3.68
CA LEU A 94 -11.30 1.85 3.86
C LEU A 94 -10.08 1.91 4.77
N ILE A 95 -9.21 2.91 4.59
CA ILE A 95 -8.06 3.13 5.48
C ILE A 95 -8.55 3.33 6.91
N PHE A 96 -9.50 4.24 7.11
CA PHE A 96 -10.11 4.48 8.42
C PHE A 96 -10.70 3.20 9.04
N TRP A 97 -11.44 2.41 8.26
CA TRP A 97 -11.99 1.12 8.69
C TRP A 97 -10.95 0.09 9.09
N ALA A 98 -9.80 0.11 8.41
CA ALA A 98 -8.72 -0.80 8.69
C ALA A 98 -7.83 -0.32 9.85
N THR A 99 -7.72 0.98 10.12
CA THR A 99 -6.86 1.51 11.19
C THR A 99 -7.58 1.67 12.52
N ASP A 100 -8.86 2.08 12.53
CA ASP A 100 -9.57 2.40 13.78
C ASP A 100 -9.86 1.13 14.61
N PRO A 101 -9.28 0.98 15.82
CA PRO A 101 -9.51 -0.18 16.68
C PRO A 101 -10.96 -0.31 17.17
N ARG A 102 -11.75 0.77 17.13
CA ARG A 102 -13.18 0.76 17.49
C ARG A 102 -14.01 0.10 16.40
N ILE A 103 -13.54 0.17 15.15
CA ILE A 103 -14.21 -0.49 14.04
C ILE A 103 -14.04 -1.99 14.21
N ASN A 104 -15.18 -2.67 14.34
CA ASN A 104 -15.27 -4.10 14.57
C ASN A 104 -14.71 -4.56 15.93
N ASN A 105 -14.65 -3.69 16.94
CA ASN A 105 -14.29 -4.04 18.33
C ASN A 105 -15.28 -4.98 19.04
N ARG A 106 -16.40 -5.30 18.40
CA ARG A 106 -17.38 -6.29 18.86
C ARG A 106 -17.50 -7.47 17.90
N ASN A 107 -16.79 -7.44 16.77
CA ASN A 107 -16.82 -8.45 15.72
C ASN A 107 -15.58 -9.36 15.83
N ASP A 108 -15.82 -10.65 16.07
CA ASP A 108 -14.80 -11.71 16.07
C ASP A 108 -14.13 -11.89 14.70
N LYS A 109 -14.86 -11.57 13.62
CA LYS A 109 -14.36 -11.57 12.23
C LYS A 109 -13.74 -10.24 11.79
N SER A 110 -13.34 -9.39 12.74
CA SER A 110 -12.66 -8.11 12.44
C SER A 110 -11.44 -8.28 11.54
N HIS A 111 -10.62 -9.30 11.82
CA HIS A 111 -9.42 -9.60 11.04
C HIS A 111 -9.72 -9.95 9.58
N LEU A 112 -10.81 -10.68 9.30
CA LEU A 112 -11.24 -11.00 7.93
C LEU A 112 -11.64 -9.75 7.17
N THR A 113 -12.31 -8.81 7.84
CA THR A 113 -12.70 -7.52 7.23
C THR A 113 -11.46 -6.71 6.88
N ARG A 114 -10.47 -6.64 7.78
CA ARG A 114 -9.20 -5.94 7.53
C ARG A 114 -8.36 -6.61 6.44
N MET A 115 -8.37 -7.94 6.37
CA MET A 115 -7.78 -8.69 5.26
C MET A 115 -8.47 -8.37 3.92
N GLN A 116 -9.79 -8.29 3.90
CA GLN A 116 -10.53 -7.91 2.70
C GLN A 116 -10.14 -6.49 2.27
N ILE A 117 -10.15 -5.52 3.19
CA ILE A 117 -9.74 -4.14 2.93
C ILE A 117 -8.33 -4.06 2.34
N THR A 118 -7.35 -4.71 2.98
CA THR A 118 -5.96 -4.74 2.49
C THR A 118 -5.85 -5.39 1.11
N SER A 119 -6.59 -6.48 0.87
CA SER A 119 -6.60 -7.17 -0.42
C SER A 119 -7.17 -6.29 -1.53
N ASP A 120 -8.18 -5.49 -1.21
CA ASP A 120 -8.87 -4.65 -2.18
C ASP A 120 -8.11 -3.35 -2.47
N LEU A 121 -7.55 -2.72 -1.42
CA LEU A 121 -6.69 -1.55 -1.54
C LEU A 121 -5.47 -1.83 -2.43
N LEU A 122 -4.83 -3.00 -2.24
CA LEU A 122 -3.67 -3.44 -3.03
C LEU A 122 -4.05 -4.28 -4.28
N GLY A 123 -5.33 -4.36 -4.59
CA GLY A 123 -5.88 -5.14 -5.69
C GLY A 123 -6.71 -4.28 -6.64
N PRO A 124 -8.03 -4.51 -6.77
CA PRO A 124 -8.88 -3.78 -7.70
C PRO A 124 -8.76 -2.25 -7.59
N ILE A 125 -8.67 -1.71 -6.37
CA ILE A 125 -8.53 -0.26 -6.16
C ILE A 125 -7.19 0.22 -6.67
N TRP A 126 -6.09 -0.46 -6.32
CA TRP A 126 -4.74 -0.12 -6.77
C TRP A 126 -4.65 -0.03 -8.29
N PHE A 127 -5.14 -1.03 -9.00
CA PHE A 127 -5.06 -1.08 -10.47
C PHE A 127 -5.91 -0.02 -11.17
N ASN A 128 -6.90 0.55 -10.49
CA ASN A 128 -7.70 1.66 -11.00
C ASN A 128 -7.32 3.02 -10.39
N ALA A 129 -6.37 3.06 -9.45
CA ALA A 129 -6.01 4.26 -8.72
C ALA A 129 -5.26 5.25 -9.62
N THR A 130 -5.56 6.54 -9.45
CA THR A 130 -4.71 7.64 -9.93
C THR A 130 -3.46 7.74 -9.05
N LEU A 131 -2.46 8.50 -9.50
CA LEU A 131 -1.23 8.71 -8.73
C LEU A 131 -1.47 9.22 -7.30
N LYS A 132 -2.32 10.25 -7.13
CA LYS A 132 -2.66 10.77 -5.79
C LYS A 132 -3.32 9.72 -4.91
N GLN A 133 -4.12 8.84 -5.52
CA GLN A 133 -4.78 7.74 -4.83
C GLN A 133 -3.77 6.66 -4.41
N GLU A 134 -2.76 6.36 -5.24
CA GLU A 134 -1.66 5.44 -4.87
C GLU A 134 -0.90 5.95 -3.65
N GLU A 135 -0.51 7.23 -3.65
CA GLU A 135 0.17 7.87 -2.52
C GLU A 135 -0.67 7.77 -1.24
N THR A 136 -1.97 8.02 -1.35
CA THR A 136 -2.92 7.88 -0.23
C THR A 136 -3.02 6.43 0.26
N ILE A 137 -3.06 5.46 -0.66
CA ILE A 137 -3.10 4.04 -0.32
C ILE A 137 -1.82 3.67 0.46
N ILE A 138 -0.64 4.03 -0.05
CA ILE A 138 0.64 3.72 0.62
C ILE A 138 0.72 4.34 2.00
N LEU A 139 0.31 5.60 2.15
CA LEU A 139 0.23 6.26 3.45
C LEU A 139 -0.70 5.49 4.40
N GLY A 140 -1.86 5.06 3.91
CA GLY A 140 -2.78 4.18 4.64
C GLY A 140 -2.15 2.87 5.08
N LEU A 141 -1.38 2.21 4.20
CA LEU A 141 -0.67 0.98 4.55
C LEU A 141 0.34 1.21 5.68
N LYS A 142 1.08 2.32 5.66
CA LYS A 142 2.02 2.68 6.75
C LYS A 142 1.28 2.82 8.09
N PHE A 143 0.07 3.40 8.10
CA PHE A 143 -0.77 3.45 9.31
C PHE A 143 -1.20 2.07 9.81
N LEU A 144 -1.52 1.12 8.91
CA LEU A 144 -1.86 -0.26 9.30
C LEU A 144 -0.68 -0.99 9.97
N LEU A 145 0.55 -0.59 9.66
CA LEU A 145 1.77 -1.18 10.21
C LEU A 145 2.19 -0.56 11.55
N ALA A 146 1.76 0.66 11.85
CA ALA A 146 2.16 1.40 13.06
C ALA A 146 1.68 0.77 14.37
N GLY A 147 0.57 0.02 14.36
CA GLY A 147 0.05 -0.65 15.57
C GLY A 147 0.91 -1.82 16.05
N LYS A 148 0.63 -2.37 17.24
CA LYS A 148 1.15 -3.69 17.64
C LYS A 148 0.19 -4.78 17.16
N PRO A 149 0.67 -5.84 16.47
CA PRO A 149 -0.20 -6.95 16.09
C PRO A 149 -0.47 -7.87 17.29
N THR A 150 -1.68 -8.42 17.37
CA THR A 150 -2.01 -9.44 18.37
C THR A 150 -2.07 -10.84 17.75
N ALA A 151 -1.77 -11.86 18.57
CA ALA A 151 -1.62 -13.24 18.13
C ALA A 151 -2.91 -13.82 17.53
N GLY A 152 -4.06 -13.50 18.13
CA GLY A 152 -5.36 -14.05 17.72
C GLY A 152 -6.23 -13.10 16.90
N GLY A 153 -5.83 -11.83 16.71
CA GLY A 153 -6.74 -10.83 16.15
C GLY A 153 -8.00 -10.67 17.01
N SER A 154 -7.81 -10.53 18.33
CA SER A 154 -8.90 -10.18 19.25
C SER A 154 -9.69 -8.99 18.70
N ARG A 155 -10.99 -8.98 19.00
CA ARG A 155 -11.97 -7.98 18.58
C ARG A 155 -11.37 -6.59 18.34
N GLY A 156 -11.40 -6.13 17.09
CA GLY A 156 -10.94 -4.78 16.71
C GLY A 156 -9.44 -4.60 16.47
N GLU A 157 -8.58 -5.61 16.63
CA GLU A 157 -7.14 -5.43 16.51
C GLU A 157 -6.54 -5.89 15.16
N GLN A 158 -5.38 -5.30 14.83
CA GLN A 158 -4.53 -5.79 13.74
C GLN A 158 -3.90 -7.13 14.13
N SER A 159 -4.03 -8.16 13.29
CA SER A 159 -3.45 -9.48 13.55
C SER A 159 -2.22 -9.75 12.69
N TYR A 160 -1.40 -10.74 13.09
CA TYR A 160 -0.29 -11.22 12.25
C TYR A 160 -0.76 -11.73 10.88
N ILE A 161 -1.99 -12.25 10.79
CA ILE A 161 -2.58 -12.72 9.54
C ILE A 161 -2.87 -11.56 8.59
N VAL A 162 -3.39 -10.44 9.10
CA VAL A 162 -3.64 -9.22 8.30
C VAL A 162 -2.31 -8.66 7.78
N ARG A 163 -1.29 -8.63 8.62
CA ARG A 163 0.07 -8.20 8.23
C ARG A 163 0.72 -9.10 7.20
N LYS A 164 0.56 -10.42 7.33
CA LYS A 164 0.99 -11.38 6.32
C LYS A 164 0.33 -11.08 4.98
N ASN A 165 -0.99 -10.87 4.96
CA ASN A 165 -1.72 -10.56 3.75
C ASN A 165 -1.20 -9.29 3.06
N LEU A 166 -1.00 -8.22 3.84
CA LEU A 166 -0.42 -6.96 3.36
C LEU A 166 0.97 -7.19 2.76
N LEU A 167 1.87 -7.88 3.49
CA LEU A 167 3.22 -8.17 3.04
C LEU A 167 3.24 -8.93 1.71
N MET A 168 2.44 -10.00 1.61
CA MET A 168 2.35 -10.80 0.38
C MET A 168 1.89 -9.94 -0.80
N LYS A 169 0.86 -9.12 -0.62
CA LYS A 169 0.34 -8.24 -1.69
C LYS A 169 1.36 -7.17 -2.12
N VAL A 170 2.11 -6.61 -1.19
CA VAL A 170 3.19 -5.66 -1.50
C VAL A 170 4.30 -6.36 -2.31
N ILE A 171 4.71 -7.56 -1.90
CA ILE A 171 5.69 -8.37 -2.64
C ILE A 171 5.18 -8.68 -4.04
N ASP A 172 3.92 -9.10 -4.18
CA ASP A 172 3.31 -9.40 -5.48
C ASP A 172 3.34 -8.20 -6.42
N LEU A 173 3.02 -6.99 -5.93
CA LEU A 173 3.09 -5.76 -6.72
C LEU A 173 4.51 -5.45 -7.18
N LEU A 174 5.51 -5.61 -6.31
CA LEU A 174 6.92 -5.43 -6.65
C LEU A 174 7.39 -6.44 -7.70
N ILE A 175 6.98 -7.71 -7.58
CA ILE A 175 7.29 -8.78 -8.53
C ILE A 175 6.64 -8.49 -9.89
N GLN A 176 5.36 -8.10 -9.90
CA GLN A 176 4.65 -7.72 -11.13
C GLN A 176 5.32 -6.53 -11.83
N ASN A 177 5.70 -5.50 -11.06
CA ASN A 177 6.44 -4.36 -11.59
C ASN A 177 7.76 -4.80 -12.25
N GLN A 178 8.53 -5.65 -11.59
CA GLN A 178 9.79 -6.14 -12.12
C GLN A 178 9.59 -6.98 -13.39
N LYS A 179 8.63 -7.92 -13.39
CA LYS A 179 8.29 -8.72 -14.58
C LYS A 179 7.88 -7.85 -15.76
N PHE A 180 7.13 -6.77 -15.52
CA PHE A 180 6.75 -5.83 -16.57
C PHE A 180 7.97 -5.13 -17.17
N ILE A 181 8.86 -4.61 -16.34
CA ILE A 181 10.10 -3.95 -16.78
C ILE A 181 10.92 -4.91 -17.65
N ILE A 182 11.11 -6.14 -17.19
CA ILE A 182 11.84 -7.19 -17.91
C ILE A 182 11.23 -7.50 -19.27
N ASN A 183 9.91 -7.74 -19.30
CA ASN A 183 9.20 -8.04 -20.55
C ASN A 183 9.26 -6.88 -21.54
N LYS A 184 9.23 -5.64 -21.05
CA LYS A 184 9.38 -4.44 -21.88
C LYS A 184 10.78 -4.38 -22.48
N THR A 185 11.82 -4.57 -21.66
CA THR A 185 13.22 -4.58 -22.13
C THR A 185 13.48 -5.70 -23.13
N ILE A 186 12.95 -6.92 -22.90
CA ILE A 186 13.09 -8.05 -23.83
C ILE A 186 12.47 -7.69 -25.18
N LYS A 187 11.24 -7.17 -25.21
CA LYS A 187 10.58 -6.75 -26.45
C LYS A 187 11.33 -5.65 -27.19
N GLU A 188 11.82 -4.64 -26.47
CA GLU A 188 12.64 -3.57 -27.07
C GLU A 188 13.95 -4.12 -27.66
N THR A 189 14.56 -5.12 -27.00
CA THR A 189 15.78 -5.78 -27.46
C THR A 189 15.51 -6.67 -28.67
N GLU A 190 14.43 -7.45 -28.66
CA GLU A 190 13.98 -8.27 -29.79
C GLU A 190 13.68 -7.40 -31.02
N GLU A 191 13.01 -6.27 -30.85
CA GLU A 191 12.71 -5.35 -31.95
C GLU A 191 13.99 -4.73 -32.52
N LYS A 192 14.92 -4.29 -31.66
CA LYS A 192 16.24 -3.80 -32.11
C LYS A 192 17.03 -4.88 -32.86
N MET A 193 17.01 -6.12 -32.36
CA MET A 193 17.68 -7.25 -33.00
C MET A 193 17.03 -7.58 -34.35
N ARG A 194 15.70 -7.57 -34.43
CA ARG A 194 14.95 -7.77 -35.68
C ARG A 194 15.29 -6.70 -36.71
N VAL A 195 15.30 -5.42 -36.32
CA VAL A 195 15.70 -4.30 -37.19
C VAL A 195 17.15 -4.47 -37.65
N HIS A 196 18.05 -4.89 -36.76
CA HIS A 196 19.45 -5.12 -37.11
C HIS A 196 19.63 -6.27 -38.11
N LEU A 197 18.96 -7.41 -37.89
CA LEU A 197 18.98 -8.55 -38.81
C LEU A 197 18.37 -8.20 -40.17
N LEU A 198 17.25 -7.46 -40.19
CA LEU A 198 16.65 -6.98 -41.44
C LEU A 198 17.60 -6.07 -42.22
N ARG A 199 18.33 -5.17 -41.54
CA ARG A 199 19.36 -4.35 -42.17
C ARG A 199 20.50 -5.19 -42.74
N GLN A 200 20.96 -6.21 -42.01
CA GLN A 200 22.00 -7.12 -42.51
C GLN A 200 21.54 -7.91 -43.73
N ILE A 201 20.30 -8.44 -43.72
CA ILE A 201 19.73 -9.15 -44.87
C ILE A 201 19.61 -8.23 -46.08
N GLN A 202 19.10 -7.00 -45.91
CA GLN A 202 19.01 -6.00 -46.99
C GLN A 202 20.39 -5.63 -47.56
N GLN A 203 21.40 -5.49 -46.69
CA GLN A 203 22.79 -5.25 -47.11
C GLN A 203 23.37 -6.43 -47.91
N LEU A 204 23.04 -7.68 -47.52
CA LEU A 204 23.49 -8.89 -48.22
C LEU A 204 22.74 -9.10 -49.56
N GLN A 205 21.50 -8.62 -49.68
CA GLN A 205 20.69 -8.74 -50.91
C GLN A 205 20.92 -7.59 -51.92
N GLY A 206 21.69 -6.57 -51.56
CA GLY A 206 22.05 -5.47 -52.47
C GLY A 206 20.90 -4.48 -52.77
N GLU A 207 19.77 -4.57 -52.06
CA GLU A 207 18.61 -3.71 -52.29
C GLU A 207 18.73 -2.36 -51.55
N LYS A 208 18.49 -1.25 -52.28
CA LYS A 208 18.46 0.10 -51.71
C LYS A 208 17.25 0.30 -50.80
N HIS A 209 17.52 0.91 -49.65
CA HIS A 209 16.60 1.19 -48.53
C HIS A 209 15.12 1.39 -48.90
N THR A 210 14.31 0.39 -48.57
CA THR A 210 12.88 0.59 -48.27
C THR A 210 12.64 0.25 -46.81
N THR A 211 12.31 1.28 -46.02
CA THR A 211 11.84 1.13 -44.64
C THR A 211 10.51 0.38 -44.64
N PRO A 212 10.39 -0.77 -43.95
CA PRO A 212 9.07 -1.35 -43.74
C PRO A 212 8.36 -0.54 -42.66
N VAL A 213 7.20 0.02 -43.03
CA VAL A 213 6.23 0.59 -42.11
C VAL A 213 5.60 -0.57 -41.35
N PHE A 214 5.87 -0.69 -40.05
CA PHE A 214 5.16 -1.63 -39.18
C PHE A 214 4.05 -0.90 -38.44
N ASP A 215 2.82 -1.15 -38.90
CA ASP A 215 1.62 -0.78 -38.18
C ASP A 215 1.36 -1.82 -37.07
N SER A 216 1.07 -1.35 -35.86
CA SER A 216 0.85 -2.22 -34.69
C SER A 216 -0.30 -1.75 -33.83
N GLU A 217 -1.53 -1.96 -34.31
CA GLU A 217 -2.70 -2.07 -33.45
C GLU A 217 -3.32 -3.46 -33.65
N THR A 218 -3.45 -4.31 -32.65
CA THR A 218 -4.50 -4.18 -31.63
C THR A 218 -4.34 -5.32 -30.61
N ARG A 219 -4.29 -5.04 -29.29
CA ARG A 219 -4.67 -6.04 -28.26
C ARG A 219 -5.31 -5.41 -27.02
N LEU A 220 -6.62 -5.69 -26.91
CA LEU A 220 -7.50 -5.87 -25.75
C LEU A 220 -7.49 -4.87 -24.58
N LYS A 221 -8.68 -4.31 -24.32
CA LYS A 221 -9.04 -3.31 -23.30
C LYS A 221 -8.77 -3.74 -21.84
N THR A 222 -8.67 -5.04 -21.54
CA THR A 222 -8.30 -5.54 -20.20
C THR A 222 -6.78 -5.57 -19.96
N HIS A 223 -5.99 -5.77 -21.01
CA HIS A 223 -4.54 -5.57 -20.93
C HIS A 223 -4.15 -4.09 -20.87
N LYS A 224 -4.99 -3.17 -21.38
CA LYS A 224 -4.70 -1.73 -21.35
C LYS A 224 -4.53 -1.19 -19.92
N LEU A 225 -5.43 -1.53 -18.99
CA LEU A 225 -5.38 -1.01 -17.60
C LEU A 225 -4.17 -1.50 -16.79
N VAL A 226 -3.81 -2.79 -16.91
CA VAL A 226 -2.59 -3.33 -16.25
C VAL A 226 -1.32 -2.82 -16.93
N LYS A 227 -1.33 -2.64 -18.27
CA LYS A 227 -0.20 -2.07 -19.02
C LYS A 227 0.04 -0.59 -18.73
N GLU A 228 -0.99 0.17 -18.35
CA GLU A 228 -0.85 1.60 -18.00
C GLU A 228 -0.34 1.83 -16.58
N LYS A 229 -0.51 0.85 -15.67
CA LYS A 229 -0.07 0.97 -14.28
C LYS A 229 1.43 0.74 -14.09
N PHE A 230 2.01 -0.14 -14.91
CA PHE A 230 3.42 -0.50 -14.84
C PHE A 230 4.20 0.14 -16.00
N PRO A 231 5.45 0.56 -15.80
CA PRO A 231 6.20 0.46 -14.54
C PRO A 231 5.70 1.46 -13.50
N LEU A 232 5.74 1.06 -12.23
CA LEU A 232 5.50 1.95 -11.11
C LEU A 232 6.59 3.03 -11.06
N ARG A 233 6.22 4.22 -10.56
CA ARG A 233 7.21 5.28 -10.31
C ARG A 233 8.24 4.83 -9.26
N ARG A 234 9.47 5.33 -9.39
CA ARG A 234 10.60 4.96 -8.50
C ARG A 234 10.33 5.24 -7.03
N ASP A 235 9.66 6.35 -6.71
CA ASP A 235 9.30 6.72 -5.34
C ASP A 235 8.25 5.78 -4.74
N ILE A 236 7.28 5.33 -5.54
CA ILE A 236 6.30 4.33 -5.13
C ILE A 236 6.98 2.98 -4.88
N VAL A 237 7.87 2.55 -5.77
CA VAL A 237 8.67 1.32 -5.58
C VAL A 237 9.47 1.39 -4.30
N LYS A 238 10.16 2.51 -4.04
CA LYS A 238 10.94 2.71 -2.83
C LYS A 238 10.08 2.60 -1.57
N GLN A 239 8.90 3.21 -1.56
CA GLN A 239 7.98 3.13 -0.41
C GLN A 239 7.42 1.71 -0.18
N LEU A 240 7.18 0.95 -1.25
CA LEU A 240 6.79 -0.46 -1.14
C LEU A 240 7.95 -1.32 -0.62
N GLU A 241 9.19 -1.06 -1.07
CA GLU A 241 10.40 -1.71 -0.54
C GLU A 241 10.64 -1.37 0.94
N GLU A 242 10.38 -0.13 1.38
CA GLU A 242 10.42 0.28 2.79
C GLU A 242 9.43 -0.52 3.64
N ILE A 243 8.23 -0.78 3.13
CA ILE A 243 7.25 -1.64 3.81
C ILE A 243 7.78 -3.07 3.97
N VAL A 244 8.41 -3.64 2.95
CA VAL A 244 9.03 -4.97 3.05
C VAL A 244 10.20 -4.95 4.05
N ALA A 245 11.04 -3.91 4.02
CA ALA A 245 12.16 -3.75 4.94
C ALA A 245 11.69 -3.65 6.41
N PHE A 246 10.56 -2.97 6.68
CA PHE A 246 9.94 -2.96 8.00
C PHE A 246 9.62 -4.38 8.50
N PHE A 247 9.13 -5.27 7.64
CA PHE A 247 8.88 -6.67 8.00
C PHE A 247 10.15 -7.50 8.20
N VAL A 248 11.25 -7.17 7.54
CA VAL A 248 12.55 -7.80 7.81
C VAL A 248 13.02 -7.44 9.23
N ALA A 249 12.85 -6.18 9.63
CA ALA A 249 13.22 -5.69 10.95
C ALA A 249 12.19 -6.06 12.05
N CYS A 250 11.03 -6.61 11.71
CA CYS A 250 9.99 -6.88 12.68
C CYS A 250 10.35 -8.01 13.64
N ASN A 251 9.76 -7.98 14.85
CA ASN A 251 10.02 -8.96 15.91
C ASN A 251 9.39 -10.35 15.66
N SER A 252 8.57 -10.51 14.63
CA SER A 252 7.94 -11.80 14.29
C SER A 252 8.84 -12.62 13.38
N PRO A 253 9.36 -13.78 13.83
CA PRO A 253 10.19 -14.65 12.99
C PRO A 253 9.44 -15.11 11.73
N TYR A 254 8.13 -15.34 11.86
CA TYR A 254 7.26 -15.75 10.77
C TYR A 254 7.15 -14.70 9.65
N LEU A 255 6.79 -13.46 9.99
CA LEU A 255 6.70 -12.39 8.99
C LEU A 255 8.06 -12.01 8.41
N ARG A 256 9.12 -12.08 9.23
CA ARG A 256 10.50 -11.86 8.79
C ARG A 256 10.94 -12.86 7.74
N ALA A 257 10.62 -14.15 7.91
CA ALA A 257 10.94 -15.19 6.94
C ALA A 257 10.29 -14.93 5.59
N ILE A 258 8.99 -14.57 5.59
CA ILE A 258 8.25 -14.21 4.36
C ILE A 258 8.86 -12.98 3.68
N ALA A 259 9.22 -11.95 4.44
CA ALA A 259 9.83 -10.74 3.88
C ALA A 259 11.20 -11.04 3.23
N LYS A 260 12.02 -11.88 3.89
CA LYS A 260 13.32 -12.31 3.34
C LYS A 260 13.17 -13.13 2.07
N ASP A 261 12.23 -14.08 2.03
CA ASP A 261 11.94 -14.89 0.84
C ASP A 261 11.44 -14.01 -0.33
N GLY A 262 10.54 -13.06 -0.05
CA GLY A 262 10.09 -12.08 -1.04
C GLY A 262 11.22 -11.23 -1.62
N LEU A 263 12.14 -10.74 -0.77
CA LEU A 263 13.32 -10.00 -1.24
C LEU A 263 14.29 -10.87 -2.04
N ALA A 264 14.48 -12.14 -1.65
CA ALA A 264 15.31 -13.08 -2.40
C ALA A 264 14.74 -13.29 -3.81
N LYS A 265 13.43 -13.53 -3.93
CA LYS A 265 12.73 -13.63 -5.23
C LYS A 265 12.87 -12.36 -6.06
N LEU A 266 12.73 -11.18 -5.46
CA LEU A 266 12.92 -9.91 -6.16
C LEU A 266 14.36 -9.76 -6.68
N LYS A 267 15.37 -10.19 -5.91
CA LYS A 267 16.77 -10.18 -6.35
C LYS A 267 17.02 -11.16 -7.49
N GLU A 268 16.49 -12.38 -7.40
CA GLU A 268 16.61 -13.40 -8.44
C GLU A 268 16.04 -12.90 -9.77
N ILE A 269 14.85 -12.29 -9.75
CA ILE A 269 14.24 -11.72 -10.95
C ILE A 269 15.07 -10.55 -11.52
N ARG A 270 15.79 -9.80 -10.68
CA ARG A 270 16.68 -8.70 -11.12
C ARG A 270 18.03 -9.19 -11.68
N HIS A 271 18.50 -10.36 -11.25
CA HIS A 271 19.82 -10.91 -11.57
C HIS A 271 20.16 -11.00 -13.08
N PRO A 272 19.25 -11.37 -14.00
CA PRO A 272 19.58 -11.42 -15.42
C PRO A 272 19.84 -10.04 -16.07
N PHE A 273 19.58 -8.93 -15.37
CA PHE A 273 19.75 -7.56 -15.88
C PHE A 273 20.92 -6.80 -15.24
N THR A 274 21.62 -7.39 -14.27
CA THR A 274 22.82 -6.81 -13.66
C THR A 274 24.13 -7.29 -14.28
N LEU A 275 24.08 -8.34 -15.12
CA LEU A 275 25.25 -8.92 -15.81
C LEU A 275 25.69 -8.12 -17.05
N THR A 276 25.11 -6.95 -17.34
CA THR A 276 25.43 -6.16 -18.55
C THR A 276 26.15 -4.84 -18.26
N ALA A 277 26.56 -4.59 -17.03
CA ALA A 277 27.29 -3.36 -16.69
C ALA A 277 28.79 -3.59 -16.40
N LYS A 278 29.27 -4.83 -16.20
CA LYS A 278 30.68 -5.09 -15.88
C LYS A 278 31.14 -6.56 -15.92
N ASP A 279 30.57 -7.36 -16.82
CA ASP A 279 31.14 -8.65 -17.26
C ASP A 279 31.28 -8.62 -18.79
#